data_AF-A0A3P7JLP1-F1
#
_entry.id   AF-A0A3P7JLP1-F1
#
_cell.length_a   1.000
_cell.length_b   1.000
_cell.length_c   1.000
_cell.angle_alpha   90.00
_cell.angle_beta   90.00
_cell.angle_gamma   90.00
#
_symmetry.space_group_name_H-M   'P 1'
#
loop_
_entity.id
_entity.type
_entity.pdbx_description
1 polymer ?
#
loop_
_entity_poly.entity_id
_entity_poly.type
_entity_poly.pdbx_seq_one_letter_code
_entity_poly.pdbx_strand_id
1 'polypeptide(L)'
;MWLSLFLFVYNVCNGVSAIVVGQCCRKRGVTETCTRMLCNPQNPPNDFDVYNIFERKLNCQPYMNAISECLADGRDHTHCCMSEAKDRDENACFGMCRGEGIDGIAAWDKYQTCLAINLHPMFRCFERGYLNIPTSPLSLHIVSKGTDSVVLSWSPPAFNSNLAESYQVICKEADSSFVEKTMNTRSYKITLTGLRADSKYSVHVIAVTRDGRYRSLPSETVNFYTAGVAPRVVAYRETVSISGDASSVTIACRMEVSGTTHKGAHFEWKKMQEKTGHYEKIGGDKYSFTNYISSHEHPRHYVSALQITFLKQSDFGTYRCIATNDFGSSSADIRVAKRLVTSVTPVPPEPPYTCCQRLEIRSPCVAVCGSEFGKHAALRAESFINNHCEDEISKFLTCTTAGVDEGACCLRKKVPGICLPLCDGFETNVLNAIPHACAAHTFSIFQCRMENADNRPATVSGLKAVQNPDGDLLLRWDLTPRADIYHIYWKHKFSTTWELSSVVTTSKRIFGNAANDIDEIVVVASNSFGNAHPVRLIHTDDKWIASYNLQF
;
A
#
# COMPACT_ATOMS: atom_id res chain seq x y z
N MET A 1 14.62 -43.16 -55.67
CA MET A 1 15.31 -41.84 -55.71
C MET A 1 14.85 -40.88 -54.62
N TRP A 2 13.54 -40.73 -54.34
CA TRP A 2 13.06 -39.80 -53.30
C TRP A 2 13.35 -40.27 -51.85
N LEU A 3 13.30 -41.57 -51.56
CA LEU A 3 13.73 -42.13 -50.27
C LEU A 3 15.24 -41.92 -50.01
N SER A 4 16.04 -42.03 -51.07
CA SER A 4 17.50 -41.90 -51.03
C SER A 4 17.91 -40.45 -50.75
N LEU A 5 17.21 -39.48 -51.33
CA LEU A 5 17.43 -38.05 -51.06
C LEU A 5 17.01 -37.68 -49.64
N PHE A 6 15.89 -38.22 -49.14
CA PHE A 6 15.44 -38.02 -47.75
C PHE A 6 16.41 -38.62 -46.73
N LEU A 7 16.89 -39.85 -46.96
CA LEU A 7 17.92 -40.50 -46.12
C LEU A 7 19.26 -39.77 -46.17
N PHE A 8 19.61 -39.15 -47.30
CA PHE A 8 20.84 -38.37 -47.44
C PHE A 8 20.74 -37.01 -46.75
N VAL A 9 19.64 -36.27 -46.90
CA VAL A 9 19.40 -35.00 -46.19
C VAL A 9 19.24 -35.23 -44.68
N TYR A 10 18.61 -36.34 -44.27
CA TYR A 10 18.50 -36.76 -42.87
C TYR A 10 19.86 -37.14 -42.25
N ASN A 11 20.70 -37.91 -42.97
CA ASN A 11 22.07 -38.23 -42.52
C ASN A 11 22.99 -37.01 -42.49
N VAL A 12 22.85 -36.08 -43.45
CA VAL A 12 23.66 -34.86 -43.50
C VAL A 12 23.28 -33.89 -42.37
N CYS A 13 22.00 -33.69 -42.05
CA CYS A 13 21.60 -32.89 -40.89
C CYS A 13 22.02 -33.52 -39.55
N ASN A 14 21.93 -34.86 -39.42
CA ASN A 14 22.29 -35.54 -38.17
C ASN A 14 23.81 -35.55 -37.92
N GLY A 15 24.63 -35.82 -38.94
CA GLY A 15 26.09 -35.77 -38.82
C GLY A 15 26.63 -34.38 -38.50
N VAL A 16 25.94 -33.32 -38.93
CA VAL A 16 26.31 -31.92 -38.65
C VAL A 16 26.18 -31.60 -37.16
N SER A 17 25.15 -32.07 -36.46
CA SER A 17 24.96 -31.80 -35.03
C SER A 17 26.07 -32.41 -34.15
N ALA A 18 26.47 -33.66 -34.40
CA ALA A 18 27.57 -34.29 -33.66
C ALA A 18 28.91 -33.58 -33.89
N ILE A 19 29.16 -33.11 -35.11
CA ILE A 19 30.36 -32.33 -35.45
C ILE A 19 30.35 -30.98 -34.71
N VAL A 20 29.19 -30.31 -34.65
CA VAL A 20 29.02 -29.01 -33.97
C VAL A 20 29.27 -29.14 -32.46
N VAL A 21 28.67 -30.13 -31.79
CA VAL A 21 28.88 -30.35 -30.35
C VAL A 21 30.35 -30.68 -30.04
N GLY A 22 30.97 -31.57 -30.82
CA GLY A 22 32.39 -31.90 -30.66
C GLY A 22 33.31 -30.68 -30.86
N GLN A 23 33.02 -29.82 -31.84
CA GLN A 23 33.75 -28.56 -32.03
C GLN A 23 33.54 -27.57 -30.87
N CYS A 24 32.33 -27.46 -30.34
CA CYS A 24 32.03 -26.64 -29.17
C CYS A 24 32.88 -27.07 -27.96
N CYS A 25 32.90 -28.38 -27.66
CA CYS A 25 33.69 -28.92 -26.56
C CYS A 25 35.19 -28.64 -26.71
N ARG A 26 35.77 -28.88 -27.90
CA ARG A 26 37.19 -28.58 -28.15
C ARG A 26 37.52 -27.10 -27.96
N LYS A 27 36.66 -26.20 -28.45
CA LYS A 27 36.84 -24.75 -28.27
C LYS A 27 36.80 -24.32 -26.80
N ARG A 28 36.09 -25.07 -25.96
CA ARG A 28 36.00 -24.83 -24.51
C ARG A 28 37.04 -25.58 -23.68
N GLY A 29 38.05 -26.15 -24.33
CA GLY A 29 39.18 -26.79 -23.67
C GLY A 29 38.89 -28.19 -23.12
N VAL A 30 37.78 -28.82 -23.52
CA VAL A 30 37.50 -30.22 -23.17
C VAL A 30 38.55 -31.11 -23.83
N THR A 31 39.14 -32.04 -23.07
CA THR A 31 40.16 -32.96 -23.61
C THR A 31 39.62 -33.80 -24.76
N GLU A 32 40.48 -34.24 -25.68
CA GLU A 32 40.04 -35.05 -26.82
C GLU A 32 39.37 -36.36 -26.35
N THR A 33 39.87 -36.95 -25.26
CA THR A 33 39.29 -38.16 -24.69
C THR A 33 37.87 -37.94 -24.18
N CYS A 34 37.63 -36.86 -23.42
CA CYS A 34 36.29 -36.52 -22.93
C CYS A 34 35.36 -36.05 -24.05
N THR A 35 35.90 -35.33 -25.05
CA THR A 35 35.14 -34.90 -26.24
C THR A 35 34.60 -36.12 -26.99
N ARG A 36 35.44 -37.13 -27.23
CA ARG A 36 35.02 -38.35 -27.92
C ARG A 36 33.95 -39.12 -27.15
N MET A 37 34.01 -39.11 -25.82
CA MET A 37 33.12 -39.88 -24.96
C MET A 37 31.78 -39.18 -24.70
N LEU A 38 31.77 -37.87 -24.45
CA LEU A 38 30.58 -37.16 -23.95
C LEU A 38 30.07 -36.06 -24.88
N CYS A 39 30.83 -35.64 -25.89
CA CYS A 39 30.42 -34.57 -26.82
C CYS A 39 29.92 -35.11 -28.16
N ASN A 40 29.55 -36.38 -28.23
CA ASN A 40 28.90 -36.98 -29.39
C ASN A 40 27.50 -37.50 -29.02
N PRO A 41 26.43 -36.73 -29.29
CA PRO A 41 25.06 -37.11 -28.95
C PRO A 41 24.61 -38.40 -29.66
N GLN A 42 25.23 -38.76 -30.79
CA GLN A 42 24.91 -39.98 -31.55
C GLN A 42 25.59 -41.23 -31.01
N ASN A 43 26.63 -41.07 -30.21
CA ASN A 43 27.42 -42.18 -29.68
C ASN A 43 27.71 -41.96 -28.18
N PRO A 44 26.66 -41.98 -27.32
CA PRO A 44 26.84 -41.93 -25.88
C PRO A 44 27.69 -43.10 -25.37
N PRO A 45 28.38 -42.94 -24.22
CA PRO A 45 28.96 -44.05 -23.48
C PRO A 45 27.92 -45.12 -23.16
N ASN A 46 28.34 -46.39 -23.17
CA ASN A 46 27.51 -47.48 -22.65
C ASN A 46 27.56 -47.52 -21.11
N ASP A 47 26.68 -48.32 -20.51
CA ASP A 47 26.51 -48.43 -19.05
C ASP A 47 27.82 -48.73 -18.29
N PHE A 48 28.78 -49.45 -18.89
CA PHE A 48 30.08 -49.74 -18.27
C PHE A 48 31.06 -48.56 -18.37
N ASP A 49 31.02 -47.82 -19.48
CA ASP A 49 31.92 -46.70 -19.73
C ASP A 49 31.60 -45.48 -18.85
N VAL A 50 30.34 -45.31 -18.40
CA VAL A 50 29.92 -44.21 -17.52
C VAL A 50 30.65 -44.19 -16.18
N TYR A 51 31.10 -45.34 -15.68
CA TYR A 51 31.90 -45.40 -14.46
C TYR A 51 33.36 -45.02 -14.73
N ASN A 52 33.88 -45.39 -15.91
CA ASN A 52 35.27 -45.15 -16.31
C ASN A 52 35.55 -43.67 -16.63
N ILE A 53 34.59 -42.93 -17.21
CA ILE A 53 34.79 -41.53 -17.63
C ILE A 53 35.17 -40.57 -16.49
N PHE A 54 34.87 -40.92 -15.25
CA PHE A 54 35.17 -40.11 -14.06
C PHE A 54 36.35 -40.65 -13.23
N GLU A 55 36.96 -41.77 -13.64
CA GLU A 55 38.16 -42.27 -12.99
C GLU A 55 39.37 -41.37 -13.25
N ARG A 56 40.38 -41.45 -12.37
CA ARG A 56 41.60 -40.61 -12.41
C ARG A 56 42.30 -40.56 -13.78
N LYS A 57 42.16 -41.61 -14.59
CA LYS A 57 42.80 -41.71 -15.91
C LYS A 57 42.10 -40.84 -16.98
N LEU A 58 40.79 -40.64 -16.87
CA LEU A 58 39.97 -39.90 -17.84
C LEU A 58 39.51 -38.55 -17.29
N ASN A 59 39.01 -38.54 -16.05
CA ASN A 59 38.63 -37.38 -15.26
C ASN A 59 37.86 -36.30 -16.03
N CYS A 60 36.69 -36.65 -16.59
CA CYS A 60 35.86 -35.70 -17.33
C CYS A 60 35.04 -34.73 -16.46
N GLN A 61 35.02 -34.94 -15.14
CA GLN A 61 34.25 -34.14 -14.19
C GLN A 61 34.46 -32.61 -14.31
N PRO A 62 35.70 -32.08 -14.42
CA PRO A 62 35.92 -30.63 -14.52
C PRO A 62 35.32 -29.98 -15.79
N TYR A 63 35.05 -30.79 -16.81
CA TYR A 63 34.54 -30.33 -18.10
C TYR A 63 33.01 -30.40 -18.20
N MET A 64 32.32 -30.94 -17.18
CA MET A 64 30.88 -31.20 -17.28
C MET A 64 30.06 -29.95 -17.55
N ASN A 65 30.43 -28.79 -17.02
CA ASN A 65 29.75 -27.52 -17.35
C ASN A 65 29.86 -27.20 -18.86
N ALA A 66 31.07 -27.26 -19.41
CA ALA A 66 31.30 -27.01 -20.84
C ALA A 66 30.60 -28.04 -21.73
N ILE A 67 30.64 -29.32 -21.33
CA ILE A 67 29.99 -30.43 -22.04
C ILE A 67 28.47 -30.24 -22.04
N SER A 68 27.87 -29.98 -20.87
CA SER A 68 26.42 -29.73 -20.74
C SER A 68 25.96 -28.60 -21.64
N GLU A 69 26.60 -27.44 -21.55
CA GLU A 69 26.23 -26.28 -22.37
C GLU A 69 26.35 -26.57 -23.87
N CYS A 70 27.38 -27.31 -24.30
CA CYS A 70 27.56 -27.70 -25.69
C CYS A 70 26.53 -28.73 -26.16
N LEU A 71 26.12 -29.68 -25.31
CA LEU A 71 25.07 -30.66 -25.63
C LEU A 71 23.70 -29.99 -25.72
N ALA A 72 23.39 -29.06 -24.80
CA ALA A 72 22.13 -28.33 -24.84
C ALA A 72 22.03 -27.40 -26.06
N ASP A 73 23.16 -26.78 -26.46
CA ASP A 73 23.28 -25.91 -27.64
C ASP A 73 22.14 -24.87 -27.72
N GLY A 74 21.89 -24.16 -26.61
CA GLY A 74 20.85 -23.11 -26.55
C GLY A 74 19.40 -23.61 -26.48
N ARG A 75 19.16 -24.90 -26.24
CA ARG A 75 17.81 -25.52 -26.22
C ARG A 75 17.49 -26.14 -24.86
N ASP A 76 16.21 -26.11 -24.49
CA ASP A 76 15.73 -26.74 -23.27
C ASP A 76 15.16 -28.14 -23.58
N HIS A 77 15.95 -29.18 -23.27
CA HIS A 77 15.57 -30.57 -23.48
C HIS A 77 14.89 -31.18 -22.25
N THR A 78 14.66 -30.40 -21.18
CA THR A 78 14.20 -30.90 -19.87
C THR A 78 12.90 -31.69 -19.97
N HIS A 79 11.93 -31.20 -20.75
CA HIS A 79 10.66 -31.91 -20.96
C HIS A 79 10.89 -33.33 -21.53
N CYS A 80 11.73 -33.46 -22.57
CA CYS A 80 12.06 -34.75 -23.15
C CYS A 80 12.79 -35.64 -22.14
N CYS A 81 13.87 -35.12 -21.54
CA CYS A 81 14.69 -35.86 -20.59
C CYS A 81 13.89 -36.42 -19.42
N MET A 82 12.98 -35.62 -18.84
CA MET A 82 12.13 -36.08 -17.75
C MET A 82 11.07 -37.08 -18.21
N SER A 83 10.52 -36.91 -19.41
CA SER A 83 9.47 -37.79 -19.95
C SER A 83 9.98 -39.15 -20.41
N GLU A 84 11.22 -39.21 -20.91
CA GLU A 84 11.85 -40.43 -21.43
C GLU A 84 12.86 -41.04 -20.45
N ALA A 85 12.97 -40.49 -19.24
CA ALA A 85 13.83 -41.02 -18.20
C ALA A 85 13.52 -42.49 -17.93
N LYS A 86 14.57 -43.30 -17.77
CA LYS A 86 14.44 -44.70 -17.34
C LYS A 86 14.01 -44.76 -15.87
N ASP A 87 14.56 -43.85 -15.07
CA ASP A 87 14.11 -43.57 -13.71
C ASP A 87 14.04 -42.05 -13.51
N ARG A 88 12.84 -41.53 -13.27
CA ARG A 88 12.60 -40.09 -13.14
C ARG A 88 12.98 -39.57 -11.75
N ASP A 89 13.03 -40.43 -10.75
CA ASP A 89 13.37 -40.04 -9.37
C ASP A 89 14.88 -39.81 -9.24
N GLU A 90 15.68 -40.49 -10.09
CA GLU A 90 17.10 -40.26 -10.28
C GLU A 90 17.37 -39.10 -11.25
N ASN A 91 17.18 -37.87 -10.77
CA ASN A 91 17.16 -36.64 -11.60
C ASN A 91 18.38 -35.72 -11.44
N ALA A 92 19.38 -36.10 -10.65
CA ALA A 92 20.51 -35.24 -10.30
C ALA A 92 21.30 -34.69 -11.51
N CYS A 93 21.26 -35.41 -12.64
CA CYS A 93 21.95 -35.07 -13.88
C CYS A 93 21.09 -34.32 -14.93
N PHE A 94 19.81 -34.08 -14.65
CA PHE A 94 18.90 -33.44 -15.62
C PHE A 94 19.21 -31.97 -15.88
N GLY A 95 20.02 -31.30 -15.06
CA GLY A 95 20.58 -29.98 -15.38
C GLY A 95 21.30 -29.96 -16.72
N MET A 96 21.93 -31.07 -17.11
CA MET A 96 22.61 -31.22 -18.41
C MET A 96 21.66 -31.01 -19.59
N CYS A 97 20.37 -31.29 -19.43
CA CYS A 97 19.34 -31.11 -20.46
C CYS A 97 19.03 -29.65 -20.79
N ARG A 98 19.46 -28.70 -19.94
CA ARG A 98 19.35 -27.26 -20.17
C ARG A 98 20.70 -26.55 -20.17
N GLY A 99 21.79 -27.31 -20.25
CA GLY A 99 23.15 -26.78 -20.31
C GLY A 99 23.78 -26.51 -18.96
N GLU A 100 23.13 -26.86 -17.85
CA GLU A 100 23.71 -26.73 -16.52
C GLU A 100 24.59 -27.96 -16.23
N GLY A 101 25.83 -27.74 -15.80
CA GLY A 101 26.73 -28.84 -15.46
C GLY A 101 26.56 -29.31 -14.03
N ILE A 102 27.63 -29.19 -13.24
CA ILE A 102 27.74 -29.76 -11.89
C ILE A 102 27.73 -28.71 -10.78
N ASP A 103 27.60 -27.44 -11.15
CA ASP A 103 27.53 -26.33 -10.20
C ASP A 103 26.25 -26.44 -9.36
N GLY A 104 26.39 -26.49 -8.02
CA GLY A 104 25.26 -26.56 -7.09
C GLY A 104 24.74 -27.98 -6.82
N ILE A 105 25.41 -29.03 -7.29
CA ILE A 105 25.06 -30.41 -6.95
C ILE A 105 25.47 -30.73 -5.50
N ALA A 106 24.52 -31.20 -4.70
CA ALA A 106 24.74 -31.56 -3.30
C ALA A 106 25.49 -32.88 -3.09
N ALA A 107 25.39 -33.82 -4.04
CA ALA A 107 25.94 -35.17 -3.93
C ALA A 107 26.40 -35.70 -5.31
N TRP A 108 27.71 -35.88 -5.48
CA TRP A 108 28.33 -36.30 -6.75
C TRP A 108 27.98 -37.74 -7.14
N ASP A 109 27.88 -38.64 -6.18
CA ASP A 109 27.47 -40.04 -6.36
C ASP A 109 26.06 -40.14 -6.98
N LYS A 110 25.12 -39.27 -6.57
CA LYS A 110 23.79 -39.21 -7.19
C LYS A 110 23.84 -38.76 -8.64
N TYR A 111 24.74 -37.84 -8.98
CA TYR A 111 24.94 -37.41 -10.36
C TYR A 111 25.47 -38.58 -11.22
N GLN A 112 26.44 -39.35 -10.70
CA GLN A 112 26.97 -40.53 -11.39
C GLN A 112 25.89 -41.60 -11.57
N THR A 113 25.09 -41.89 -10.54
CA THR A 113 23.96 -42.83 -10.60
C THR A 113 22.93 -42.37 -11.64
N CYS A 114 22.55 -41.09 -11.63
CA CYS A 114 21.64 -40.53 -12.64
C CYS A 114 22.19 -40.71 -14.05
N LEU A 115 23.47 -40.41 -14.29
CA LEU A 115 24.07 -40.63 -15.61
C LEU A 115 24.03 -42.12 -15.99
N ALA A 116 24.43 -43.02 -15.09
CA ALA A 116 24.41 -44.46 -15.38
C ALA A 116 23.01 -44.97 -15.77
N ILE A 117 21.94 -44.37 -15.22
CA ILE A 117 20.56 -44.80 -15.46
C ILE A 117 19.95 -44.09 -16.69
N ASN A 118 20.20 -42.79 -16.84
CA ASN A 118 19.44 -41.92 -17.74
C ASN A 118 20.26 -41.34 -18.92
N LEU A 119 21.56 -41.61 -19.03
CA LEU A 119 22.41 -41.02 -20.08
C LEU A 119 21.92 -41.33 -21.50
N HIS A 120 21.58 -42.59 -21.79
CA HIS A 120 21.13 -42.99 -23.12
C HIS A 120 19.81 -42.31 -23.55
N PRO A 121 18.72 -42.30 -22.75
CA PRO A 121 17.53 -41.54 -23.09
C PRO A 121 17.78 -40.03 -23.20
N MET A 122 18.63 -39.44 -22.34
CA MET A 122 19.00 -38.02 -22.45
C MET A 122 19.71 -37.70 -23.77
N PHE A 123 20.63 -38.55 -24.23
CA PHE A 123 21.34 -38.33 -25.50
C PHE A 123 20.41 -38.39 -26.71
N ARG A 124 19.45 -39.32 -26.71
CA ARG A 124 18.39 -39.33 -27.74
C ARG A 124 17.54 -38.05 -27.71
N CYS A 125 17.29 -37.50 -26.53
CA CYS A 125 16.60 -36.21 -26.40
C CYS A 125 17.41 -35.07 -27.01
N PHE A 126 18.73 -35.01 -26.83
CA PHE A 126 19.58 -34.02 -27.49
C PHE A 126 19.49 -34.12 -29.02
N GLU A 127 19.64 -35.32 -29.57
CA GLU A 127 19.56 -35.55 -31.02
C GLU A 127 18.22 -35.09 -31.60
N ARG A 128 17.10 -35.49 -30.98
CA ARG A 128 15.77 -35.08 -31.41
C ARG A 128 15.55 -33.58 -31.23
N GLY A 129 16.12 -33.01 -30.17
CA GLY A 129 15.98 -31.60 -29.85
C GLY A 129 16.64 -30.68 -30.87
N TYR A 130 17.77 -31.08 -31.46
CA TYR A 130 18.41 -30.31 -32.52
C TYR A 130 17.53 -30.10 -33.76
N LEU A 131 16.58 -31.00 -34.00
CA LEU A 131 15.65 -30.93 -35.13
C LEU A 131 14.33 -30.24 -34.78
N ASN A 132 13.90 -30.32 -33.51
CA ASN A 132 12.53 -29.99 -33.12
C ASN A 132 12.40 -28.86 -32.09
N ILE A 133 13.52 -28.33 -31.58
CA ILE A 133 13.53 -27.26 -30.59
C ILE A 133 14.25 -26.02 -31.17
N PRO A 134 13.62 -24.83 -31.16
CA PRO A 134 14.28 -23.59 -31.51
C PRO A 134 15.39 -23.26 -30.50
N THR A 135 16.47 -22.65 -30.99
CA THR A 135 17.47 -22.03 -30.09
C THR A 135 16.90 -20.77 -29.43
N SER A 136 17.62 -20.18 -28.48
CA SER A 136 17.21 -18.91 -27.87
C SER A 136 17.04 -17.79 -28.91
N PRO A 137 16.06 -16.89 -28.71
CA PRO A 137 16.00 -15.61 -29.43
C PRO A 137 17.31 -14.82 -29.23
N LEU A 138 17.64 -13.96 -30.20
CA LEU A 138 18.92 -13.23 -30.23
C LEU A 138 18.71 -11.72 -30.17
N SER A 139 19.72 -10.99 -29.70
CA SER A 139 19.75 -9.52 -29.76
C SER A 139 18.53 -8.86 -29.10
N LEU A 140 18.12 -9.37 -27.94
CA LEU A 140 17.15 -8.73 -27.08
C LEU A 140 17.68 -7.35 -26.67
N HIS A 141 16.89 -6.32 -26.92
CA HIS A 141 17.23 -4.96 -26.55
C HIS A 141 16.00 -4.13 -26.22
N ILE A 142 16.23 -3.04 -25.48
CA ILE A 142 15.20 -2.05 -25.16
C ILE A 142 15.07 -1.08 -26.34
N VAL A 143 13.85 -0.93 -26.87
CA VAL A 143 13.53 0.06 -27.90
C VAL A 143 13.23 1.41 -27.27
N SER A 144 12.40 1.42 -26.24
CA SER A 144 12.03 2.64 -25.50
C SER A 144 11.53 2.30 -24.10
N LYS A 145 11.64 3.27 -23.18
CA LYS A 145 11.17 3.15 -21.79
C LYS A 145 10.22 4.28 -21.45
N GLY A 146 9.14 3.95 -20.74
CA GLY A 146 8.20 4.88 -20.13
C GLY A 146 8.28 4.82 -18.60
N THR A 147 7.37 5.52 -17.93
CA THR A 147 7.28 5.52 -16.46
C THR A 147 6.70 4.22 -15.92
N ASP A 148 5.81 3.57 -16.67
CA ASP A 148 5.12 2.35 -16.27
C ASP A 148 5.26 1.24 -17.33
N SER A 149 6.14 1.44 -18.30
CA SER A 149 6.18 0.60 -19.49
C SER A 149 7.56 0.51 -20.13
N VAL A 150 7.79 -0.57 -20.87
CA VAL A 150 8.99 -0.77 -21.69
C VAL A 150 8.61 -1.44 -23.00
N VAL A 151 9.28 -1.04 -24.08
CA VAL A 151 9.16 -1.67 -25.39
C VAL A 151 10.43 -2.47 -25.65
N LEU A 152 10.26 -3.75 -25.92
CA LEU A 152 11.33 -4.72 -26.14
C LEU A 152 11.27 -5.21 -27.58
N SER A 153 12.43 -5.49 -28.16
CA SER A 153 12.55 -6.14 -29.46
C SER A 153 13.70 -7.14 -29.45
N TRP A 154 13.56 -8.20 -30.24
CA TRP A 154 14.59 -9.23 -30.43
C TRP A 154 14.57 -9.74 -31.88
N SER A 155 15.56 -10.56 -32.22
CA SER A 155 15.64 -11.31 -33.47
C SER A 155 15.20 -12.76 -33.25
N PRO A 156 14.66 -13.44 -34.29
CA PRO A 156 14.27 -14.84 -34.18
C PRO A 156 15.47 -15.75 -33.86
N PRO A 157 15.22 -16.99 -33.39
CA PRO A 157 16.26 -17.99 -33.18
C PRO A 157 17.16 -18.20 -34.39
N ALA A 158 18.46 -18.42 -34.19
CA ALA A 158 19.37 -18.76 -35.29
C ALA A 158 19.01 -20.08 -35.97
N PHE A 159 18.58 -21.08 -35.18
CA PHE A 159 18.20 -22.40 -35.67
C PHE A 159 16.76 -22.74 -35.31
N ASN A 160 16.09 -23.42 -36.25
CA ASN A 160 14.69 -23.83 -36.14
C ASN A 160 13.72 -22.68 -35.81
N SER A 161 13.97 -21.46 -36.31
CA SER A 161 13.11 -20.29 -36.10
C SER A 161 11.68 -20.48 -36.58
N ASN A 162 11.48 -21.29 -37.61
CA ASN A 162 10.17 -21.67 -38.13
C ASN A 162 9.34 -22.52 -37.15
N LEU A 163 9.96 -23.12 -36.13
CA LEU A 163 9.25 -23.87 -35.08
C LEU A 163 8.77 -22.98 -33.94
N ALA A 164 9.30 -21.75 -33.82
CA ALA A 164 8.92 -20.79 -32.79
C ALA A 164 7.59 -20.09 -33.17
N GLU A 165 6.48 -20.62 -32.68
CA GLU A 165 5.13 -20.08 -32.91
C GLU A 165 4.85 -18.86 -32.01
N SER A 166 5.42 -18.85 -30.81
CA SER A 166 5.25 -17.75 -29.86
C SER A 166 6.50 -17.54 -28.99
N TYR A 167 6.56 -16.37 -28.37
CA TYR A 167 7.62 -15.92 -27.49
C TYR A 167 7.05 -15.59 -26.12
N GLN A 168 7.62 -16.20 -25.10
CA GLN A 168 7.32 -15.92 -23.70
C GLN A 168 8.36 -14.94 -23.16
N VAL A 169 7.91 -13.74 -22.83
CA VAL A 169 8.73 -12.67 -22.27
C VAL A 169 8.52 -12.67 -20.77
N ILE A 170 9.62 -12.86 -20.03
CA ILE A 170 9.62 -12.95 -18.57
C ILE A 170 10.39 -11.76 -18.03
N CYS A 171 9.69 -10.88 -17.32
CA CYS A 171 10.24 -9.66 -16.72
C CYS A 171 10.10 -9.75 -15.20
N LYS A 172 11.21 -9.63 -14.47
CA LYS A 172 11.27 -9.70 -13.01
C LYS A 172 11.76 -8.39 -12.43
N GLU A 173 11.12 -7.90 -11.38
CA GLU A 173 11.61 -6.76 -10.61
C GLU A 173 12.82 -7.18 -9.77
N ALA A 174 13.92 -6.42 -9.80
CA ALA A 174 15.17 -6.83 -9.18
C ALA A 174 15.11 -6.90 -7.64
N ASP A 175 14.28 -6.04 -7.02
CA ASP A 175 14.20 -5.88 -5.56
C ASP A 175 13.00 -6.62 -4.94
N SER A 176 12.22 -7.35 -5.74
CA SER A 176 11.04 -8.09 -5.29
C SER A 176 11.03 -9.49 -5.89
N SER A 177 11.12 -10.51 -5.02
CA SER A 177 10.95 -11.92 -5.40
C SER A 177 9.53 -12.27 -5.85
N PHE A 178 8.58 -11.32 -5.83
CA PHE A 178 7.14 -11.58 -6.00
C PHE A 178 6.53 -11.06 -7.31
N VAL A 179 7.19 -10.17 -8.05
CA VAL A 179 6.62 -9.59 -9.29
C VAL A 179 7.34 -10.13 -10.52
N GLU A 180 6.90 -11.32 -10.95
CA GLU A 180 7.24 -11.89 -12.25
C GLU A 180 6.10 -11.65 -13.23
N LYS A 181 6.35 -10.86 -14.26
CA LYS A 181 5.39 -10.65 -15.34
C LYS A 181 5.78 -11.51 -16.52
N THR A 182 4.89 -12.43 -16.86
CA THR A 182 5.03 -13.33 -18.01
C THR A 182 4.02 -12.96 -19.08
N MET A 183 4.49 -12.63 -20.28
CA MET A 183 3.63 -12.27 -21.42
C MET A 183 4.00 -13.10 -22.64
N ASN A 184 2.99 -13.60 -23.35
CA ASN A 184 3.19 -14.32 -24.60
C ASN A 184 2.87 -13.40 -25.79
N THR A 185 3.67 -13.48 -26.84
CA THR A 185 3.43 -12.75 -28.10
C THR A 185 3.89 -13.59 -29.27
N ARG A 186 3.30 -13.37 -30.45
CA ARG A 186 3.79 -13.94 -31.72
C ARG A 186 4.71 -12.99 -32.47
N SER A 187 4.78 -11.74 -32.04
CA SER A 187 5.63 -10.69 -32.62
C SER A 187 7.03 -10.71 -32.00
N TYR A 188 8.03 -10.26 -32.75
CA TYR A 188 9.40 -10.05 -32.25
C TYR A 188 9.57 -8.75 -31.44
N LYS A 189 8.45 -8.07 -31.16
CA LYS A 189 8.36 -6.83 -30.40
C LYS A 189 7.18 -6.88 -29.45
N ILE A 190 7.36 -6.43 -28.22
CA ILE A 190 6.29 -6.34 -27.21
C ILE A 190 6.41 -5.07 -26.39
N THR A 191 5.27 -4.56 -25.93
CA THR A 191 5.20 -3.51 -24.91
C THR A 191 4.74 -4.14 -23.60
N LEU A 192 5.58 -4.09 -22.57
CA LEU A 192 5.19 -4.43 -21.21
C LEU A 192 4.69 -3.16 -20.52
N THR A 193 3.50 -3.20 -19.91
CA THR A 193 2.88 -2.08 -19.16
C THR A 193 2.67 -2.43 -17.69
N GLY A 194 2.23 -1.47 -16.86
CA GLY A 194 1.97 -1.70 -15.43
C GLY A 194 3.23 -1.99 -14.61
N LEU A 195 4.39 -1.53 -15.10
CA LEU A 195 5.64 -1.52 -14.35
C LEU A 195 5.61 -0.39 -13.32
N ARG A 196 6.38 -0.54 -12.24
CA ARG A 196 6.58 0.53 -11.27
C ARG A 196 7.53 1.56 -11.85
N ALA A 197 7.22 2.84 -11.65
CA ALA A 197 8.12 3.93 -12.01
C ALA A 197 9.38 3.88 -11.14
N ASP A 198 10.50 4.24 -11.74
CA ASP A 198 11.81 4.28 -11.08
C ASP A 198 12.25 2.95 -10.42
N SER A 199 11.90 1.84 -11.06
CA SER A 199 12.22 0.48 -10.59
C SER A 199 13.15 -0.23 -11.57
N LYS A 200 14.04 -1.07 -11.03
CA LYS A 200 14.95 -1.92 -11.81
C LYS A 200 14.28 -3.23 -12.18
N TYR A 201 14.37 -3.60 -13.45
CA TYR A 201 13.85 -4.85 -13.99
C TYR A 201 14.91 -5.64 -14.74
N SER A 202 14.78 -6.96 -14.73
CA SER A 202 15.51 -7.89 -15.59
C SER A 202 14.52 -8.60 -16.50
N VAL A 203 14.85 -8.71 -17.79
CA VAL A 203 13.97 -9.35 -18.78
C VAL A 203 14.74 -10.30 -19.69
N HIS A 204 14.12 -11.43 -20.00
CA HIS A 204 14.59 -12.39 -21.00
C HIS A 204 13.39 -12.93 -21.79
N VAL A 205 13.68 -13.56 -22.92
CA VAL A 205 12.67 -14.12 -23.83
C VAL A 205 12.96 -15.59 -24.11
N ILE A 206 11.91 -16.40 -24.14
CA ILE A 206 11.95 -17.83 -24.46
C ILE A 206 11.10 -18.06 -25.70
N ALA A 207 11.63 -18.75 -26.71
CA ALA A 207 10.85 -19.22 -27.85
C ALA A 207 10.06 -20.48 -27.48
N VAL A 208 8.81 -20.57 -27.92
CA VAL A 208 7.88 -21.66 -27.59
C VAL A 208 7.29 -22.23 -28.88
N THR A 209 7.30 -23.55 -28.99
CA THR A 209 6.73 -24.26 -30.14
C THR A 209 5.20 -24.22 -30.17
N ARG A 210 4.61 -24.50 -31.33
CA ARG A 210 3.15 -24.45 -31.55
C ARG A 210 2.35 -25.36 -30.59
N ASP A 211 2.90 -26.51 -30.24
CA ASP A 211 2.28 -27.46 -29.30
C ASP A 211 2.50 -27.09 -27.83
N GLY A 212 3.31 -26.05 -27.56
CA GLY A 212 3.67 -25.59 -26.21
C GLY A 212 4.59 -26.53 -25.44
N ARG A 213 5.01 -27.67 -26.02
CA ARG A 213 5.77 -28.72 -25.34
C ARG A 213 7.25 -28.41 -25.26
N TYR A 214 7.80 -27.74 -26.28
CA TYR A 214 9.22 -27.45 -26.38
C TYR A 214 9.50 -25.96 -26.26
N ARG A 215 10.62 -25.65 -25.62
CA ARG A 215 11.07 -24.29 -25.32
C ARG A 215 12.55 -24.15 -25.66
N SER A 216 12.96 -22.97 -26.10
CA SER A 216 14.38 -22.63 -26.10
C SER A 216 14.89 -22.43 -24.68
N LEU A 217 16.21 -22.32 -24.50
CA LEU A 217 16.72 -21.66 -23.30
C LEU A 217 16.33 -20.16 -23.30
N PRO A 218 16.43 -19.46 -22.17
CA PRO A 218 16.33 -18.01 -22.12
C PRO A 218 17.32 -17.34 -23.10
N SER A 219 16.93 -16.19 -23.66
CA SER A 219 17.86 -15.25 -24.30
C SER A 219 18.83 -14.65 -23.27
N GLU A 220 19.74 -13.80 -23.72
CA GLU A 220 20.43 -12.88 -22.83
C GLU A 220 19.45 -12.09 -21.96
N THR A 221 19.84 -11.83 -20.72
CA THR A 221 19.05 -11.03 -19.79
C THR A 221 19.42 -9.56 -19.94
N VAL A 222 18.43 -8.73 -20.25
CA VAL A 222 18.58 -7.27 -20.31
C VAL A 222 18.08 -6.67 -19.01
N ASN A 223 18.91 -5.83 -18.38
CA ASN A 223 18.52 -5.06 -17.22
C ASN A 223 18.17 -3.64 -17.64
N PHE A 224 17.08 -3.08 -17.10
CA PHE A 224 16.67 -1.70 -17.38
C PHE A 224 16.03 -1.05 -16.16
N TYR A 225 15.90 0.28 -16.23
CA TYR A 225 15.17 1.10 -15.28
C TYR A 225 14.01 1.77 -16.02
N THR A 226 12.82 1.72 -15.44
CA THR A 226 11.70 2.56 -15.89
C THR A 226 12.04 4.03 -15.68
N ALA A 227 11.40 4.92 -16.42
CA ALA A 227 11.52 6.34 -16.15
C ALA A 227 10.90 6.66 -14.77
N GLY A 228 11.44 7.66 -14.09
CA GLY A 228 10.87 8.10 -12.82
C GLY A 228 9.83 9.18 -12.98
N VAL A 229 9.16 9.47 -11.86
CA VAL A 229 8.12 10.49 -11.73
C VAL A 229 8.43 11.36 -10.52
N ALA A 230 8.02 12.63 -10.56
CA ALA A 230 8.04 13.49 -9.39
C ALA A 230 7.22 12.85 -8.25
N PRO A 231 7.50 13.15 -6.97
CA PRO A 231 6.68 12.67 -5.87
C PRO A 231 5.21 13.06 -6.07
N ARG A 232 4.25 12.30 -5.55
CA ARG A 232 2.84 12.72 -5.51
C ARG A 232 2.54 13.31 -4.13
N VAL A 233 2.37 14.63 -4.04
CA VAL A 233 2.08 15.34 -2.79
C VAL A 233 0.57 15.60 -2.67
N VAL A 234 0.00 15.31 -1.51
CA VAL A 234 -1.41 15.56 -1.18
C VAL A 234 -1.49 16.23 0.19
N ALA A 235 -2.32 17.27 0.30
CA ALA A 235 -2.64 17.88 1.58
C ALA A 235 -3.44 16.90 2.44
N TYR A 236 -3.12 16.77 3.72
CA TYR A 236 -3.92 15.96 4.63
C TYR A 236 -5.35 16.52 4.77
N ARG A 237 -5.42 17.85 4.87
CA ARG A 237 -6.66 18.65 4.79
C ARG A 237 -6.38 19.89 3.96
N GLU A 238 -7.26 20.16 3.01
CA GLU A 238 -7.15 21.36 2.15
C GLU A 238 -7.41 22.65 2.93
N THR A 239 -8.30 22.60 3.93
CA THR A 239 -8.59 23.74 4.80
C THR A 239 -8.56 23.32 6.27
N VAL A 240 -7.82 24.05 7.09
CA VAL A 240 -7.75 23.89 8.54
C VAL A 240 -8.25 25.16 9.21
N SER A 241 -9.40 25.08 9.85
CA SER A 241 -10.04 26.21 10.54
C SER A 241 -9.77 26.15 12.04
N ILE A 242 -9.10 27.15 12.59
CA ILE A 242 -8.70 27.19 14.01
C ILE A 242 -9.05 28.55 14.64
N SER A 243 -9.25 28.59 15.95
CA SER A 243 -9.48 29.85 16.68
C SER A 243 -8.32 30.83 16.49
N GLY A 244 -8.65 32.13 16.47
CA GLY A 244 -7.67 33.22 16.49
C GLY A 244 -6.77 33.23 17.72
N ASP A 245 -7.28 32.71 18.83
CA ASP A 245 -6.62 32.74 20.14
C ASP A 245 -5.89 31.42 20.45
N ALA A 246 -5.87 30.49 19.49
CA ALA A 246 -5.17 29.23 19.67
C ALA A 246 -3.65 29.44 19.79
N SER A 247 -3.01 28.68 20.68
CA SER A 247 -1.56 28.77 20.91
C SER A 247 -0.74 28.25 19.73
N SER A 248 -1.28 27.26 18.99
CA SER A 248 -0.65 26.72 17.80
C SER A 248 -1.66 26.04 16.85
N VAL A 249 -1.26 25.85 15.60
CA VAL A 249 -1.97 25.01 14.61
C VAL A 249 -0.99 24.08 13.93
N THR A 250 -1.46 22.89 13.54
CA THR A 250 -0.67 21.94 12.75
C THR A 250 -1.37 21.65 11.43
N ILE A 251 -0.60 21.70 10.35
CA ILE A 251 -1.01 21.29 9.02
C ILE A 251 -0.05 20.21 8.52
N ALA A 252 -0.49 19.33 7.62
CA ALA A 252 0.32 18.21 7.18
C ALA A 252 0.04 17.84 5.72
N CYS A 253 1.05 17.26 5.06
CA CYS A 253 0.96 16.65 3.75
C CYS A 253 1.42 15.18 3.79
N ARG A 254 0.77 14.37 2.96
CA ARG A 254 1.14 12.98 2.70
C ARG A 254 1.67 12.88 1.28
N MET A 255 2.70 12.07 1.09
CA MET A 255 3.40 12.01 -0.18
C MET A 255 3.74 10.58 -0.55
N GLU A 256 3.65 10.28 -1.84
CA GLU A 256 4.07 9.00 -2.40
C GLU A 256 5.27 9.20 -3.31
N VAL A 257 6.32 8.43 -3.06
CA VAL A 257 7.54 8.42 -3.87
C VAL A 257 7.66 7.04 -4.50
N SER A 258 7.58 6.99 -5.83
CA SER A 258 7.79 5.76 -6.60
C SER A 258 9.27 5.41 -6.68
N GLY A 259 9.55 4.15 -6.96
CA GLY A 259 10.89 3.63 -7.23
C GLY A 259 11.57 2.98 -6.04
N THR A 260 12.46 2.04 -6.35
CA THR A 260 13.21 1.25 -5.36
C THR A 260 14.63 1.78 -5.13
N THR A 261 15.13 2.61 -6.05
CA THR A 261 16.56 2.94 -6.14
C THR A 261 16.95 4.37 -5.76
N HIS A 262 16.01 5.32 -5.74
CA HIS A 262 16.35 6.73 -5.52
C HIS A 262 16.60 7.13 -4.06
N LYS A 263 17.52 8.09 -3.92
CA LYS A 263 17.79 8.88 -2.71
C LYS A 263 16.50 9.66 -2.40
N GLY A 264 16.04 9.60 -1.15
CA GLY A 264 14.71 10.10 -0.75
C GLY A 264 14.39 11.54 -1.18
N ALA A 265 13.11 11.91 -1.13
CA ALA A 265 12.64 13.22 -1.55
C ALA A 265 13.13 14.35 -0.61
N HIS A 266 13.38 15.54 -1.19
CA HIS A 266 13.59 16.78 -0.44
C HIS A 266 12.25 17.47 -0.16
N PHE A 267 12.09 18.02 1.05
CA PHE A 267 10.85 18.64 1.53
C PHE A 267 11.04 20.14 1.80
N GLU A 268 10.10 20.94 1.31
CA GLU A 268 10.07 22.38 1.55
C GLU A 268 8.64 22.85 1.86
N TRP A 269 8.51 23.78 2.80
CA TRP A 269 7.27 24.51 3.04
C TRP A 269 7.43 25.97 2.63
N LYS A 270 6.38 26.52 2.03
CA LYS A 270 6.27 27.93 1.69
C LYS A 270 4.94 28.50 2.15
N LYS A 271 4.89 29.81 2.33
CA LYS A 271 3.66 30.56 2.58
C LYS A 271 3.39 31.50 1.42
N MET A 272 2.14 31.55 0.99
CA MET A 272 1.69 32.50 -0.02
C MET A 272 1.56 33.90 0.59
N GLN A 273 2.18 34.88 -0.04
CA GLN A 273 2.01 36.29 0.28
C GLN A 273 0.75 36.80 -0.42
N GLU A 274 -0.30 37.15 0.34
CA GLU A 274 -1.63 37.45 -0.21
C GLU A 274 -1.65 38.63 -1.20
N LYS A 275 -0.75 39.61 -1.03
CA LYS A 275 -0.68 40.80 -1.91
C LYS A 275 -0.11 40.49 -3.30
N THR A 276 0.82 39.56 -3.39
CA THR A 276 1.58 39.29 -4.62
C THR A 276 1.25 37.92 -5.23
N GLY A 277 0.65 37.02 -4.45
CA GLY A 277 0.42 35.62 -4.83
C GLY A 277 1.70 34.77 -4.84
N HIS A 278 2.86 35.34 -4.50
CA HIS A 278 4.13 34.61 -4.50
C HIS A 278 4.31 33.76 -3.24
N TYR A 279 4.97 32.62 -3.39
CA TYR A 279 5.29 31.72 -2.29
C TYR A 279 6.70 31.98 -1.76
N GLU A 280 6.79 32.31 -0.48
CA GLU A 280 8.04 32.57 0.22
C GLU A 280 8.37 31.42 1.17
N LYS A 281 9.66 31.08 1.27
CA LYS A 281 10.13 30.04 2.18
C LYS A 281 9.87 30.46 3.63
N ILE A 282 9.33 29.54 4.42
CA ILE A 282 9.12 29.77 5.85
C ILE A 282 10.26 29.17 6.66
N GLY A 283 10.62 29.84 7.76
CA GLY A 283 11.68 29.44 8.67
C GLY A 283 11.69 30.28 9.95
N GLY A 284 12.49 29.87 10.93
CA GLY A 284 12.58 30.47 12.26
C GLY A 284 11.81 29.71 13.34
N ASP A 285 12.01 30.08 14.60
CA ASP A 285 11.59 29.32 15.80
C ASP A 285 10.08 29.13 15.94
N LYS A 286 9.29 29.93 15.21
CA LYS A 286 7.84 29.83 15.13
C LYS A 286 7.34 28.57 14.40
N TYR A 287 8.13 28.08 13.45
CA TYR A 287 7.77 26.99 12.56
C TYR A 287 8.54 25.74 12.95
N SER A 288 7.82 24.68 13.33
CA SER A 288 8.40 23.37 13.64
C SER A 288 8.00 22.35 12.58
N PHE A 289 8.98 21.67 12.00
CA PHE A 289 8.81 20.72 10.91
C PHE A 289 9.03 19.29 11.40
N THR A 290 8.09 18.39 11.08
CA THR A 290 8.22 16.95 11.34
C THR A 290 8.12 16.19 10.03
N ASN A 291 9.25 15.67 9.55
CA ASN A 291 9.35 14.92 8.31
C ASN A 291 9.78 13.48 8.61
N TYR A 292 9.04 12.49 8.11
CA TYR A 292 9.40 11.08 8.29
C TYR A 292 8.80 10.19 7.21
N ILE A 293 9.35 8.99 7.08
CA ILE A 293 8.81 7.91 6.24
C ILE A 293 7.74 7.19 7.06
N SER A 294 6.49 7.19 6.59
CA SER A 294 5.39 6.49 7.24
C SER A 294 5.25 5.04 6.77
N SER A 295 5.74 4.71 5.58
CA SER A 295 5.86 3.32 5.10
C SER A 295 7.06 3.20 4.15
N HIS A 296 7.86 2.15 4.37
CA HIS A 296 9.01 1.79 3.52
C HIS A 296 8.62 0.86 2.36
N GLU A 297 7.38 0.38 2.32
CA GLU A 297 6.86 -0.38 1.18
C GLU A 297 6.86 0.48 -0.07
N HIS A 298 6.88 -0.13 -1.25
CA HIS A 298 6.88 0.61 -2.52
C HIS A 298 5.45 0.71 -3.08
N PRO A 299 4.93 1.91 -3.41
CA PRO A 299 5.59 3.22 -3.31
C PRO A 299 5.81 3.69 -1.86
N ARG A 300 6.96 4.32 -1.59
CA ARG A 300 7.29 4.79 -0.23
C ARG A 300 6.38 5.95 0.15
N HIS A 301 5.85 5.89 1.36
CA HIS A 301 4.97 6.94 1.88
C HIS A 301 5.73 7.84 2.85
N TYR A 302 5.63 9.15 2.63
CA TYR A 302 6.22 10.18 3.48
C TYR A 302 5.15 11.06 4.09
N VAL A 303 5.46 11.60 5.26
CA VAL A 303 4.66 12.61 5.95
C VAL A 303 5.54 13.82 6.24
N SER A 304 4.99 15.00 5.98
CA SER A 304 5.55 16.27 6.43
C SER A 304 4.47 17.04 7.17
N ALA A 305 4.72 17.36 8.44
CA ALA A 305 3.83 18.18 9.27
C ALA A 305 4.53 19.48 9.67
N LEU A 306 3.78 20.58 9.61
CA LEU A 306 4.18 21.91 10.01
C LEU A 306 3.34 22.34 11.21
N GLN A 307 3.99 22.59 12.34
CA GLN A 307 3.38 23.27 13.48
C GLN A 307 3.77 24.76 13.46
N ILE A 308 2.77 25.63 13.59
CA ILE A 308 2.92 27.07 13.69
C ILE A 308 2.52 27.46 15.11
N THR A 309 3.46 27.97 15.91
CA THR A 309 3.23 28.40 17.30
C THR A 309 3.03 29.91 17.40
N PHE A 310 2.50 30.41 18.52
CA PHE A 310 2.28 31.84 18.74
C PHE A 310 1.51 32.50 17.60
N LEU A 311 0.30 31.98 17.34
CA LEU A 311 -0.53 32.43 16.23
C LEU A 311 -0.86 33.92 16.31
N LYS A 312 -0.83 34.56 15.15
CA LYS A 312 -1.15 35.96 14.90
C LYS A 312 -2.02 36.05 13.66
N GLN A 313 -2.69 37.20 13.49
CA GLN A 313 -3.57 37.42 12.34
C GLN A 313 -2.86 37.23 10.98
N SER A 314 -1.55 37.51 10.91
CA SER A 314 -0.75 37.33 9.69
C SER A 314 -0.42 35.87 9.39
N ASP A 315 -0.68 34.91 10.28
CA ASP A 315 -0.41 33.49 10.05
C ASP A 315 -1.50 32.78 9.26
N PHE A 316 -2.74 33.25 9.36
CA PHE A 316 -3.81 32.81 8.49
C PHE A 316 -3.44 33.09 7.03
N GLY A 317 -3.79 32.18 6.13
CA GLY A 317 -3.30 32.23 4.77
C GLY A 317 -3.14 30.84 4.15
N THR A 318 -2.56 30.81 2.94
CA THR A 318 -2.29 29.57 2.22
C THR A 318 -0.84 29.16 2.36
N TYR A 319 -0.60 27.91 2.72
CA TYR A 319 0.70 27.28 2.85
C TYR A 319 0.83 26.20 1.78
N ARG A 320 2.05 25.99 1.29
CA ARG A 320 2.36 24.97 0.28
C ARG A 320 3.45 24.05 0.78
N CYS A 321 3.17 22.75 0.76
CA CYS A 321 4.19 21.72 0.94
C CYS A 321 4.68 21.29 -0.44
N ILE A 322 6.00 21.14 -0.60
CA ILE A 322 6.65 20.79 -1.85
C ILE A 322 7.55 19.59 -1.59
N ALA A 323 7.47 18.58 -2.45
CA ALA A 323 8.41 17.47 -2.45
C ALA A 323 9.10 17.37 -3.82
N THR A 324 10.42 17.19 -3.80
CA THR A 324 11.26 17.15 -5.01
C THR A 324 12.13 15.90 -5.00
N ASN A 325 12.24 15.24 -6.16
CA ASN A 325 13.22 14.20 -6.43
C ASN A 325 13.95 14.51 -7.76
N ASP A 326 14.81 13.60 -8.22
CA ASP A 326 15.59 13.78 -9.45
C ASP A 326 14.74 13.88 -10.73
N PHE A 327 13.45 13.55 -10.65
CA PHE A 327 12.50 13.57 -11.77
C PHE A 327 11.54 14.77 -11.75
N GLY A 328 11.61 15.61 -10.71
CA GLY A 328 10.83 16.84 -10.61
C GLY A 328 10.24 17.08 -9.23
N SER A 329 9.34 18.06 -9.17
CA SER A 329 8.67 18.49 -7.95
C SER A 329 7.16 18.45 -8.09
N SER A 330 6.46 18.11 -7.02
CA SER A 330 5.02 18.39 -6.89
C SER A 330 4.73 19.08 -5.56
N SER A 331 3.50 19.56 -5.40
CA SER A 331 3.10 20.31 -4.22
C SER A 331 1.60 20.24 -3.96
N ALA A 332 1.20 20.49 -2.72
CA ALA A 332 -0.19 20.71 -2.34
C ALA A 332 -0.34 21.97 -1.49
N ASP A 333 -1.48 22.64 -1.64
CA ASP A 333 -1.83 23.84 -0.89
C ASP A 333 -2.77 23.52 0.28
N ILE A 334 -2.59 24.22 1.40
CA ILE A 334 -3.41 24.13 2.61
C ILE A 334 -3.77 25.54 3.06
N ARG A 335 -5.07 25.81 3.21
CA ARG A 335 -5.59 27.07 3.75
C ARG A 335 -5.76 26.98 5.25
N VAL A 336 -5.02 27.80 5.99
CA VAL A 336 -5.24 28.03 7.43
C VAL A 336 -6.20 29.19 7.59
N ALA A 337 -7.42 28.90 8.06
CA ALA A 337 -8.50 29.87 8.21
C ALA A 337 -8.81 30.17 9.68
N LYS A 338 -9.16 31.42 9.97
CA LYS A 338 -9.59 31.84 11.31
C LYS A 338 -11.04 31.43 11.54
N ARG A 339 -11.29 30.61 12.55
CA ARG A 339 -12.62 30.26 13.03
C ARG A 339 -13.11 31.36 13.98
N LEU A 340 -14.18 32.04 13.60
CA LEU A 340 -14.80 33.07 14.44
C LEU A 340 -15.73 32.45 15.48
N VAL A 341 -16.59 31.53 15.05
CA VAL A 341 -17.50 30.75 15.91
C VAL A 341 -17.61 29.36 15.30
N THR A 342 -17.86 28.35 16.13
CA THR A 342 -18.15 26.99 15.64
C THR A 342 -19.45 26.99 14.84
N SER A 343 -19.43 26.41 13.64
CA SER A 343 -20.63 26.31 12.80
C SER A 343 -21.75 25.58 13.53
N VAL A 344 -22.92 26.21 13.58
CA VAL A 344 -24.11 25.63 14.18
C VAL A 344 -24.73 24.60 13.22
N THR A 345 -25.21 23.49 13.75
CA THR A 345 -25.94 22.46 12.99
C THR A 345 -27.44 22.66 13.15
N PRO A 346 -28.31 22.25 12.20
CA PRO A 346 -29.76 22.36 12.36
C PRO A 346 -30.33 21.48 13.49
N VAL A 347 -29.62 20.42 13.85
CA VAL A 347 -30.00 19.45 14.89
C VAL A 347 -28.99 19.55 16.03
N PRO A 348 -29.42 19.48 17.31
CA PRO A 348 -28.50 19.50 18.43
C PRO A 348 -27.56 18.29 18.43
N PRO A 349 -26.35 18.41 19.00
CA PRO A 349 -25.44 17.27 19.15
C PRO A 349 -26.12 16.09 19.88
N GLU A 350 -26.03 14.91 19.27
CA GLU A 350 -26.53 13.64 19.84
C GLU A 350 -25.70 13.28 21.10
N PRO A 351 -26.32 12.83 22.20
CA PRO A 351 -25.57 12.33 23.36
C PRO A 351 -24.75 11.10 22.97
N PRO A 352 -23.52 10.93 23.51
CA PRO A 352 -22.70 9.76 23.22
C PRO A 352 -23.42 8.43 23.45
N TYR A 353 -24.21 8.33 24.52
CA TYR A 353 -25.00 7.14 24.83
C TYR A 353 -26.02 6.79 23.73
N THR A 354 -26.80 7.77 23.26
CA THR A 354 -27.79 7.57 22.18
C THR A 354 -27.12 7.14 20.88
N CYS A 355 -25.98 7.75 20.54
CA CYS A 355 -25.18 7.31 19.41
C CYS A 355 -24.71 5.86 19.58
N CYS A 356 -24.22 5.48 20.77
CA CYS A 356 -23.75 4.12 21.03
C CYS A 356 -24.85 3.07 20.95
N GLN A 357 -26.06 3.40 21.40
CA GLN A 357 -27.23 2.55 21.22
C GLN A 357 -27.57 2.39 19.74
N ARG A 358 -27.54 3.49 18.97
CA ARG A 358 -27.79 3.48 17.52
C ARG A 358 -26.73 2.69 16.74
N LEU A 359 -25.49 2.66 17.21
CA LEU A 359 -24.40 1.83 16.65
C LEU A 359 -24.37 0.41 17.23
N GLU A 360 -25.36 0.04 18.06
CA GLU A 360 -25.52 -1.28 18.65
C GLU A 360 -24.26 -1.76 19.39
N ILE A 361 -23.66 -0.90 20.22
CA ILE A 361 -22.56 -1.33 21.10
C ILE A 361 -23.12 -2.30 22.14
N ARG A 362 -22.50 -3.48 22.25
CA ARG A 362 -22.96 -4.54 23.17
C ARG A 362 -22.85 -4.16 24.65
N SER A 363 -23.66 -4.82 25.47
CA SER A 363 -23.45 -4.85 26.93
C SER A 363 -22.29 -5.79 27.28
N PRO A 364 -21.40 -5.45 28.24
CA PRO A 364 -21.42 -4.26 29.10
C PRO A 364 -20.71 -3.02 28.52
N CYS A 365 -20.19 -3.09 27.29
CA CYS A 365 -19.39 -2.02 26.65
C CYS A 365 -20.14 -0.69 26.49
N VAL A 366 -21.46 -0.72 26.26
CA VAL A 366 -22.29 0.49 26.11
C VAL A 366 -22.28 1.39 27.35
N ALA A 367 -21.98 0.84 28.53
CA ALA A 367 -21.90 1.61 29.78
C ALA A 367 -20.77 2.66 29.74
N VAL A 368 -19.75 2.48 28.90
CA VAL A 368 -18.66 3.45 28.73
C VAL A 368 -19.14 4.72 28.03
N CYS A 369 -20.23 4.63 27.25
CA CYS A 369 -20.87 5.77 26.62
C CYS A 369 -21.70 6.63 27.59
N GLY A 370 -21.71 6.29 28.88
CA GLY A 370 -22.48 6.98 29.90
C GLY A 370 -23.88 6.39 30.04
N SER A 371 -24.85 7.26 30.30
CA SER A 371 -26.26 6.89 30.41
C SER A 371 -27.16 7.77 29.55
N GLU A 372 -28.38 7.30 29.31
CA GLU A 372 -29.46 8.03 28.62
C GLU A 372 -29.71 9.40 29.26
N PHE A 373 -29.44 9.52 30.56
CA PHE A 373 -29.64 10.72 31.36
C PHE A 373 -28.33 11.41 31.75
N GLY A 374 -27.26 11.25 30.96
CA GLY A 374 -26.11 12.16 31.04
C GLY A 374 -25.09 11.93 32.17
N LYS A 375 -24.98 10.73 32.76
CA LYS A 375 -23.74 10.38 33.48
C LYS A 375 -22.58 10.45 32.49
N HIS A 376 -21.51 11.16 32.86
CA HIS A 376 -20.38 11.44 31.98
C HIS A 376 -19.86 10.16 31.31
N ALA A 377 -19.91 10.15 29.97
CA ALA A 377 -19.11 9.23 29.16
C ALA A 377 -17.63 9.54 29.40
N ALA A 378 -17.03 8.87 30.38
CA ALA A 378 -15.59 8.92 30.58
C ALA A 378 -15.04 7.60 30.03
N LEU A 379 -14.20 7.69 28.99
CA LEU A 379 -13.43 6.54 28.52
C LEU A 379 -12.51 6.08 29.66
N ARG A 380 -13.00 5.17 30.51
CA ARG A 380 -12.16 4.45 31.46
C ARG A 380 -11.56 3.27 30.70
N ALA A 381 -10.34 3.46 30.19
CA ALA A 381 -9.62 2.44 29.41
C ALA A 381 -9.59 1.08 30.12
N GLU A 382 -9.47 1.07 31.45
CA GLU A 382 -9.51 -0.14 32.28
C GLU A 382 -10.85 -0.88 32.18
N SER A 383 -11.99 -0.18 32.24
CA SER A 383 -13.31 -0.78 32.09
C SER A 383 -13.55 -1.32 30.69
N PHE A 384 -12.90 -0.74 29.68
CA PHE A 384 -13.04 -1.12 28.29
C PHE A 384 -12.26 -2.40 27.97
N ILE A 385 -11.02 -2.49 28.46
CA ILE A 385 -10.15 -3.66 28.29
C ILE A 385 -10.64 -4.85 29.14
N ASN A 386 -11.03 -4.61 30.40
CA ASN A 386 -11.47 -5.68 31.30
C ASN A 386 -12.77 -6.38 30.84
N ASN A 387 -13.56 -5.72 29.99
CA ASN A 387 -14.81 -6.26 29.45
C ASN A 387 -14.69 -6.73 27.98
N HIS A 388 -13.49 -6.83 27.43
CA HIS A 388 -13.23 -7.27 26.04
C HIS A 388 -14.04 -6.48 24.99
N CYS A 389 -13.97 -5.15 25.06
CA CYS A 389 -14.70 -4.24 24.18
C CYS A 389 -13.85 -3.74 22.99
N GLU A 390 -12.63 -4.25 22.77
CA GLU A 390 -11.62 -3.72 21.84
C GLU A 390 -12.06 -3.65 20.37
N ASP A 391 -13.04 -4.43 19.97
CA ASP A 391 -13.68 -4.44 18.65
C ASP A 391 -14.79 -3.38 18.50
N GLU A 392 -15.39 -2.91 19.60
CA GLU A 392 -16.48 -1.91 19.60
C GLU A 392 -15.97 -0.46 19.74
N ILE A 393 -14.67 -0.29 19.96
CA ILE A 393 -14.03 1.01 20.20
C ILE A 393 -14.17 1.98 19.03
N SER A 394 -14.21 1.49 17.78
CA SER A 394 -14.43 2.34 16.60
C SER A 394 -15.81 2.99 16.65
N LYS A 395 -16.83 2.26 17.10
CA LYS A 395 -18.18 2.78 17.30
C LYS A 395 -18.22 3.77 18.47
N PHE A 396 -17.55 3.44 19.58
CA PHE A 396 -17.46 4.35 20.73
C PHE A 396 -16.81 5.68 20.36
N LEU A 397 -15.68 5.62 19.63
CA LEU A 397 -14.96 6.80 19.19
C LEU A 397 -15.83 7.61 18.22
N THR A 398 -16.52 6.99 17.27
CA THR A 398 -17.47 7.68 16.39
C THR A 398 -18.50 8.52 17.17
N CYS A 399 -18.96 8.03 18.32
CA CYS A 399 -19.91 8.73 19.19
C CYS A 399 -19.31 9.81 20.09
N THR A 400 -18.00 9.78 20.33
CA THR A 400 -17.30 10.70 21.25
C THR A 400 -16.33 11.65 20.56
N THR A 401 -16.03 11.39 19.28
CA THR A 401 -15.09 12.15 18.44
C THR A 401 -15.73 12.91 17.29
N ALA A 402 -17.06 12.86 17.16
CA ALA A 402 -17.80 13.56 16.13
C ALA A 402 -17.43 15.06 16.05
N GLY A 403 -17.08 15.51 14.83
CA GLY A 403 -16.77 16.91 14.55
C GLY A 403 -15.36 17.37 14.95
N VAL A 404 -14.44 16.44 15.21
CA VAL A 404 -13.07 16.80 15.56
C VAL A 404 -12.05 16.18 14.61
N ASP A 405 -11.14 17.04 14.14
CA ASP A 405 -10.16 16.72 13.11
C ASP A 405 -8.76 16.98 13.68
N GLU A 406 -8.21 15.99 14.38
CA GLU A 406 -6.88 16.06 15.01
C GLU A 406 -5.80 15.33 14.19
N GLY A 407 -6.13 14.89 12.98
CA GLY A 407 -5.26 14.04 12.18
C GLY A 407 -3.90 14.68 11.87
N ALA A 408 -3.82 15.99 11.63
CA ALA A 408 -2.55 16.68 11.43
C ALA A 408 -1.67 16.68 12.70
N CYS A 409 -2.27 16.79 13.90
CA CYS A 409 -1.55 16.63 15.15
C CYS A 409 -1.05 15.19 15.33
N CYS A 410 -1.90 14.20 15.03
CA CYS A 410 -1.52 12.79 15.09
C CYS A 410 -0.36 12.45 14.14
N LEU A 411 -0.38 12.99 12.92
CA LEU A 411 0.74 12.87 11.98
C LEU A 411 2.02 13.50 12.55
N ARG A 412 1.95 14.70 13.14
CA ARG A 412 3.09 15.32 13.82
C ARG A 412 3.62 14.46 14.99
N LYS A 413 2.73 13.77 15.70
CA LYS A 413 3.06 12.81 16.78
C LYS A 413 3.44 11.41 16.24
N LYS A 414 3.57 11.25 14.92
CA LYS A 414 3.94 10.00 14.24
C LYS A 414 2.98 8.83 14.51
N VAL A 415 1.70 9.12 14.69
CA VAL A 415 0.67 8.09 14.76
C VAL A 415 0.58 7.38 13.40
N PRO A 416 0.60 6.04 13.33
CA PRO A 416 0.57 5.29 12.08
C PRO A 416 -0.69 5.57 11.26
N GLY A 417 -0.56 5.50 9.93
CA GLY A 417 -1.67 5.75 9.00
C GLY A 417 -2.93 4.94 9.30
N ILE A 418 -2.77 3.67 9.67
CA ILE A 418 -3.86 2.76 10.02
C ILE A 418 -4.64 3.19 11.28
N CYS A 419 -4.05 4.04 12.11
CA CYS A 419 -4.64 4.57 13.35
C CYS A 419 -5.19 5.99 13.20
N LEU A 420 -4.97 6.67 12.06
CA LEU A 420 -5.46 8.03 11.82
C LEU A 420 -6.99 8.17 11.86
N PRO A 421 -7.81 7.16 11.50
CA PRO A 421 -9.26 7.26 11.69
C PRO A 421 -9.66 7.53 13.15
N LEU A 422 -8.82 7.15 14.13
CA LEU A 422 -9.04 7.45 15.55
C LEU A 422 -8.80 8.92 15.91
N CYS A 423 -8.13 9.67 15.03
CA CYS A 423 -7.76 11.07 15.21
C CYS A 423 -8.70 12.04 14.49
N ASP A 424 -9.32 11.64 13.39
CA ASP A 424 -10.09 12.56 12.55
C ASP A 424 -11.48 12.08 12.14
N GLY A 425 -11.85 10.85 12.50
CA GLY A 425 -13.19 10.31 12.28
C GLY A 425 -13.57 10.09 10.81
N PHE A 426 -12.67 10.31 9.84
CA PHE A 426 -13.03 10.35 8.41
C PHE A 426 -13.31 8.95 7.83
N GLU A 427 -12.78 7.89 8.44
CA GLU A 427 -12.91 6.50 7.96
C GLU A 427 -13.19 5.47 9.09
N THR A 428 -13.75 5.89 10.24
CA THR A 428 -14.02 4.96 11.37
C THR A 428 -14.96 3.82 11.00
N ASN A 429 -15.81 4.00 9.99
CA ASN A 429 -16.72 2.98 9.46
C ASN A 429 -16.03 1.82 8.71
N VAL A 430 -14.72 1.92 8.44
CA VAL A 430 -13.94 0.91 7.68
C VAL A 430 -13.20 -0.06 8.61
N LEU A 431 -13.03 0.30 9.89
CA LEU A 431 -12.29 -0.51 10.86
C LEU A 431 -13.23 -1.41 11.67
N ASN A 432 -13.36 -2.68 11.26
CA ASN A 432 -14.08 -3.72 12.02
C ASN A 432 -13.45 -4.02 13.40
N ALA A 433 -12.16 -3.71 13.56
CA ALA A 433 -11.44 -3.76 14.83
C ALA A 433 -10.27 -2.78 14.79
N ILE A 434 -9.91 -2.17 15.93
CA ILE A 434 -8.69 -1.36 16.02
C ILE A 434 -7.48 -2.30 15.99
N PRO A 435 -6.49 -2.08 15.10
CA PRO A 435 -5.26 -2.84 15.13
C PRO A 435 -4.57 -2.69 16.49
N HIS A 436 -4.12 -3.81 17.10
CA HIS A 436 -3.37 -3.78 18.37
C HIS A 436 -2.19 -2.79 18.35
N ALA A 437 -1.58 -2.56 17.18
CA ALA A 437 -0.52 -1.57 16.97
C ALA A 437 -0.93 -0.14 17.39
N CYS A 438 -2.22 0.21 17.34
CA CYS A 438 -2.70 1.54 17.71
C CYS A 438 -2.70 1.79 19.23
N ALA A 439 -2.71 0.74 20.06
CA ALA A 439 -2.77 0.88 21.51
C ALA A 439 -1.59 1.71 22.07
N ALA A 440 -0.40 1.52 21.51
CA ALA A 440 0.81 2.28 21.86
C ALA A 440 0.70 3.80 21.56
N HIS A 441 -0.21 4.19 20.67
CA HIS A 441 -0.41 5.57 20.26
C HIS A 441 -1.58 6.27 20.98
N THR A 442 -2.32 5.55 21.82
CA THR A 442 -3.49 6.07 22.57
C THR A 442 -3.19 7.36 23.32
N PHE A 443 -2.06 7.43 24.03
CA PHE A 443 -1.66 8.64 24.76
C PHE A 443 -1.37 9.82 23.82
N SER A 444 -0.75 9.57 22.66
CA SER A 444 -0.49 10.62 21.67
C SER A 444 -1.78 11.16 21.06
N ILE A 445 -2.73 10.27 20.78
CA ILE A 445 -4.07 10.64 20.29
C ILE A 445 -4.80 11.47 21.35
N PHE A 446 -4.78 11.04 22.62
CA PHE A 446 -5.38 11.78 23.73
C PHE A 446 -4.72 13.14 23.96
N GLN A 447 -3.39 13.25 23.82
CA GLN A 447 -2.72 14.55 23.88
C GLN A 447 -3.24 15.49 22.80
N CYS A 448 -3.28 15.04 21.54
CA CYS A 448 -3.81 15.84 20.42
C CYS A 448 -5.25 16.31 20.68
N ARG A 449 -6.07 15.43 21.28
CA ARG A 449 -7.44 15.74 21.69
C ARG A 449 -7.52 16.88 22.71
N MET A 450 -6.57 16.93 23.63
CA MET A 450 -6.55 17.88 24.74
C MET A 450 -5.93 19.24 24.38
N GLU A 451 -5.13 19.36 23.31
CA GLU A 451 -4.41 20.61 22.97
C GLU A 451 -5.31 21.86 22.88
N ASN A 452 -6.59 21.69 22.54
CA ASN A 452 -7.57 22.78 22.48
C ASN A 452 -8.84 22.52 23.30
N ALA A 453 -8.98 21.36 23.93
CA ALA A 453 -10.19 21.00 24.68
C ALA A 453 -10.39 21.89 25.90
N ASP A 454 -9.30 22.24 26.58
CA ASP A 454 -9.33 23.12 27.74
C ASP A 454 -9.83 24.53 27.41
N ASN A 455 -9.81 24.97 26.16
CA ASN A 455 -10.32 26.30 25.78
C ASN A 455 -11.80 26.29 25.39
N ARG A 456 -12.45 25.13 25.36
CA ARG A 456 -13.89 25.03 25.08
C ARG A 456 -14.72 25.56 26.26
N PRO A 457 -15.95 26.02 26.01
CA PRO A 457 -16.83 26.47 27.08
C PRO A 457 -17.17 25.30 28.01
N ALA A 458 -17.44 25.61 29.28
CA ALA A 458 -18.00 24.62 30.20
C ALA A 458 -19.44 24.23 29.78
N THR A 459 -19.93 23.12 30.30
CA THR A 459 -21.36 22.77 30.18
C THR A 459 -22.21 23.84 30.86
N VAL A 460 -23.34 24.19 30.25
CA VAL A 460 -24.28 25.16 30.84
C VAL A 460 -24.78 24.66 32.21
N SER A 461 -24.87 25.54 33.19
CA SER A 461 -25.43 25.23 34.51
C SER A 461 -26.70 26.03 34.78
N GLY A 462 -27.52 25.56 35.72
CA GLY A 462 -28.70 26.30 36.19
C GLY A 462 -29.80 26.49 35.14
N LEU A 463 -29.80 25.68 34.07
CA LEU A 463 -30.78 25.78 33.00
C LEU A 463 -32.19 25.50 33.53
N LYS A 464 -33.09 26.46 33.34
CA LYS A 464 -34.50 26.38 33.76
C LYS A 464 -35.41 26.96 32.68
N ALA A 465 -36.57 26.34 32.54
CA ALA A 465 -37.66 26.85 31.73
C ALA A 465 -38.78 27.37 32.66
N VAL A 466 -39.15 28.63 32.49
CA VAL A 466 -40.19 29.32 33.27
C VAL A 466 -41.33 29.67 32.35
N GLN A 467 -42.52 29.15 32.63
CA GLN A 467 -43.74 29.47 31.89
C GLN A 467 -44.22 30.87 32.28
N ASN A 468 -44.54 31.69 31.28
CA ASN A 468 -45.20 32.98 31.47
C ASN A 468 -46.73 32.84 31.36
N PRO A 469 -47.49 33.78 31.96
CA PRO A 469 -48.96 33.80 31.87
C PRO A 469 -49.51 33.79 30.44
N ASP A 470 -48.75 34.36 29.49
CA ASP A 470 -49.12 34.47 28.08
C ASP A 470 -48.90 33.17 27.28
N GLY A 471 -48.47 32.07 27.93
CA GLY A 471 -48.14 30.79 27.30
C GLY A 471 -46.72 30.71 26.72
N ASP A 472 -45.99 31.82 26.70
CA ASP A 472 -44.57 31.87 26.33
C ASP A 472 -43.68 31.08 27.31
N LEU A 473 -42.54 30.62 26.81
CA LEU A 473 -41.51 29.96 27.62
C LEU A 473 -40.26 30.83 27.73
N LEU A 474 -39.87 31.17 28.97
CA LEU A 474 -38.64 31.90 29.25
C LEU A 474 -37.56 30.94 29.75
N LEU A 475 -36.52 30.76 28.95
CA LEU A 475 -35.33 30.00 29.31
C LEU A 475 -34.31 30.90 29.99
N ARG A 476 -33.72 30.42 31.09
CA ARG A 476 -32.61 31.08 31.80
C ARG A 476 -31.56 30.07 32.23
N TRP A 477 -30.31 30.48 32.24
CA TRP A 477 -29.17 29.68 32.72
C TRP A 477 -28.08 30.58 33.30
N ASP A 478 -27.07 29.97 33.92
CA ASP A 478 -25.95 30.72 34.50
C ASP A 478 -24.92 31.12 33.43
N LEU A 479 -24.19 32.20 33.69
CA LEU A 479 -23.06 32.60 32.84
C LEU A 479 -22.03 31.46 32.77
N THR A 480 -21.67 31.07 31.56
CA THR A 480 -20.82 29.91 31.32
C THR A 480 -19.39 30.36 30.97
N PRO A 481 -18.36 29.92 31.71
CA PRO A 481 -16.99 30.28 31.42
C PRO A 481 -16.58 29.95 29.98
N ARG A 482 -15.92 30.91 29.31
CA ARG A 482 -15.40 30.81 27.94
C ARG A 482 -16.47 30.63 26.84
N ALA A 483 -17.75 30.87 27.14
CA ALA A 483 -18.81 30.88 26.14
C ALA A 483 -18.88 32.25 25.45
N ASP A 484 -18.84 32.25 24.12
CA ASP A 484 -19.07 33.45 23.30
C ASP A 484 -20.54 33.54 22.85
N ILE A 485 -21.18 32.39 22.66
CA ILE A 485 -22.56 32.26 22.18
C ILE A 485 -23.21 31.01 22.75
N TYR A 486 -24.54 31.02 22.80
CA TYR A 486 -25.38 29.89 23.15
C TYR A 486 -26.27 29.52 21.98
N HIS A 487 -26.25 28.24 21.59
CA HIS A 487 -27.18 27.66 20.63
C HIS A 487 -28.31 26.96 21.37
N ILE A 488 -29.54 27.36 21.10
CA ILE A 488 -30.75 26.86 21.73
C ILE A 488 -31.56 26.14 20.68
N TYR A 489 -31.83 24.87 20.94
CA TYR A 489 -32.64 24.01 20.11
C TYR A 489 -33.92 23.67 20.86
N TRP A 490 -35.05 23.63 20.17
CA TRP A 490 -36.28 23.11 20.75
C TRP A 490 -37.06 22.28 19.73
N LYS A 491 -37.89 21.39 20.27
CA LYS A 491 -38.68 20.45 19.50
C LYS A 491 -40.13 20.49 20.00
N HIS A 492 -41.06 20.57 19.06
CA HIS A 492 -42.48 20.56 19.34
C HIS A 492 -42.98 19.13 19.58
N LYS A 493 -44.00 18.97 20.43
CA LYS A 493 -44.67 17.71 20.71
C LYS A 493 -45.10 17.06 19.42
N PHE A 494 -44.79 15.77 19.28
CA PHE A 494 -45.07 14.97 18.08
C PHE A 494 -44.34 15.41 16.80
N SER A 495 -43.52 16.46 16.84
CA SER A 495 -42.66 16.84 15.73
C SER A 495 -41.41 15.96 15.69
N THR A 496 -40.73 15.91 14.54
CA THR A 496 -39.39 15.32 14.39
C THR A 496 -38.34 16.37 14.05
N THR A 497 -38.75 17.62 13.82
CA THR A 497 -37.88 18.71 13.40
C THR A 497 -37.45 19.57 14.57
N TRP A 498 -36.20 20.03 14.54
CA TRP A 498 -35.65 20.96 15.50
C TRP A 498 -35.73 22.39 14.99
N GLU A 499 -36.11 23.30 15.87
CA GLU A 499 -35.91 24.73 15.68
C GLU A 499 -34.64 25.18 16.40
N LEU A 500 -34.02 26.26 15.89
CA LEU A 500 -32.73 26.75 16.36
C LEU A 500 -32.73 28.27 16.48
N SER A 501 -32.23 28.77 17.61
CA SER A 501 -31.86 30.17 17.80
C SER A 501 -30.51 30.26 18.49
N SER A 502 -29.72 31.28 18.15
CA SER A 502 -28.46 31.57 18.86
C SER A 502 -28.53 32.92 19.56
N VAL A 503 -27.99 33.02 20.77
CA VAL A 503 -27.95 34.26 21.57
C VAL A 503 -26.63 34.40 22.31
N VAL A 504 -26.22 35.63 22.60
CA VAL A 504 -25.03 35.93 23.44
C VAL A 504 -25.40 36.14 24.92
N THR A 505 -26.69 36.20 25.23
CA THR A 505 -27.23 36.40 26.58
C THR A 505 -27.52 35.07 27.26
N THR A 506 -27.66 35.08 28.60
CA THR A 506 -27.99 33.88 29.39
C THR A 506 -29.50 33.60 29.52
N SER A 507 -30.28 34.12 28.56
CA SER A 507 -31.71 33.89 28.51
C SER A 507 -32.25 33.98 27.08
N LYS A 508 -33.34 33.25 26.83
CA LYS A 508 -34.09 33.27 25.57
C LYS A 508 -35.57 33.10 25.85
N ARG A 509 -36.40 33.94 25.23
CA ARG A 509 -37.87 33.77 25.21
C ARG A 509 -38.27 33.04 23.92
N ILE A 510 -39.13 32.04 24.05
CA ILE A 510 -39.79 31.34 22.96
C ILE A 510 -41.27 31.69 23.02
N PHE A 511 -41.80 32.21 21.91
CA PHE A 511 -43.16 32.75 21.81
C PHE A 511 -44.14 31.68 21.31
N GLY A 512 -45.44 31.88 21.58
CA GLY A 512 -46.53 31.16 20.89
C GLY A 512 -47.02 29.88 21.59
N ASN A 513 -47.47 30.00 22.85
CA ASN A 513 -47.93 28.86 23.69
C ASN A 513 -46.87 27.73 23.83
N ALA A 514 -45.60 28.10 23.67
CA ALA A 514 -44.43 27.23 23.70
C ALA A 514 -44.35 26.35 24.96
N ALA A 515 -44.87 26.81 26.09
CA ALA A 515 -44.86 26.05 27.34
C ALA A 515 -45.68 24.75 27.29
N ASN A 516 -46.72 24.70 26.45
CA ASN A 516 -47.59 23.51 26.32
C ASN A 516 -47.28 22.67 25.08
N ASP A 517 -46.50 23.22 24.14
CA ASP A 517 -46.26 22.63 22.82
C ASP A 517 -44.84 22.07 22.65
N ILE A 518 -43.88 22.46 23.48
CA ILE A 518 -42.49 21.96 23.41
C ILE A 518 -42.30 20.81 24.40
N ASP A 519 -41.66 19.73 23.95
CA ASP A 519 -41.31 18.57 24.79
C ASP A 519 -39.82 18.47 25.12
N GLU A 520 -38.96 19.03 24.27
CA GLU A 520 -37.51 18.96 24.44
C GLU A 520 -36.80 20.27 24.09
N ILE A 521 -35.85 20.66 24.94
CA ILE A 521 -35.00 21.85 24.75
C ILE A 521 -33.55 21.47 24.99
N VAL A 522 -32.65 21.92 24.11
CA VAL A 522 -31.21 21.71 24.24
C VAL A 522 -30.49 23.05 24.20
N VAL A 523 -29.61 23.29 25.16
CA VAL A 523 -28.75 24.48 25.18
C VAL A 523 -27.28 24.06 25.11
N VAL A 524 -26.55 24.66 24.18
CA VAL A 524 -25.13 24.38 23.93
C VAL A 524 -24.35 25.69 23.97
N ALA A 525 -23.44 25.82 24.95
CA ALA A 525 -22.47 26.90 24.94
C ALA A 525 -21.41 26.65 23.86
N SER A 526 -21.00 27.69 23.14
CA SER A 526 -20.05 27.59 22.04
C SER A 526 -19.08 28.77 22.01
N ASN A 527 -17.90 28.52 21.47
CA ASN A 527 -16.90 29.53 21.13
C ASN A 527 -16.13 29.11 19.86
N SER A 528 -15.06 29.84 19.55
CA SER A 528 -14.16 29.53 18.42
C SER A 528 -13.33 28.24 18.57
N PHE A 529 -13.26 27.63 19.76
CA PHE A 529 -12.56 26.36 20.03
C PHE A 529 -13.48 25.13 19.94
N GLY A 530 -14.79 25.33 20.02
CA GLY A 530 -15.77 24.26 19.89
C GLY A 530 -17.03 24.47 20.72
N ASN A 531 -17.88 23.45 20.71
CA ASN A 531 -19.08 23.38 21.52
C ASN A 531 -18.78 22.70 22.86
N ALA A 532 -19.47 23.13 23.91
CA ALA A 532 -19.58 22.41 25.18
C ALA A 532 -20.49 21.18 25.03
N HIS A 533 -20.55 20.36 26.08
CA HIS A 533 -21.56 19.30 26.14
C HIS A 533 -22.97 19.92 26.19
N PRO A 534 -23.94 19.36 25.44
CA PRO A 534 -25.31 19.85 25.43
C PRO A 534 -26.00 19.58 26.77
N VAL A 535 -26.81 20.54 27.21
CA VAL A 535 -27.73 20.36 28.35
C VAL A 535 -29.15 20.24 27.83
N ARG A 536 -29.88 19.23 28.29
CA ARG A 536 -31.25 18.96 27.83
C ARG A 536 -32.26 19.22 28.94
N LEU A 537 -33.37 19.86 28.60
CA LEU A 537 -34.59 19.89 29.40
C LEU A 537 -35.65 19.04 28.67
N ILE A 538 -36.26 18.11 29.39
CA ILE A 538 -37.36 17.28 28.89
C ILE A 538 -38.60 17.63 29.70
N HIS A 539 -39.73 17.82 29.01
CA HIS A 539 -41.01 18.10 29.64
C HIS A 539 -41.77 16.79 29.89
N THR A 540 -41.87 16.39 31.16
CA THR A 540 -42.58 15.16 31.60
C THR A 540 -43.45 15.48 32.81
N ASP A 541 -44.69 14.99 32.84
CA ASP A 541 -45.64 15.16 33.95
C ASP A 541 -45.77 16.62 34.44
N ASP A 542 -45.96 17.54 33.49
CA ASP A 542 -46.09 19.00 33.70
C ASP A 542 -44.89 19.65 34.42
N LYS A 543 -43.71 19.02 34.32
CA LYS A 543 -42.46 19.53 34.88
C LYS A 543 -41.32 19.43 33.88
N TRP A 544 -40.47 20.45 33.89
CA TRP A 544 -39.21 20.45 33.17
C TRP A 544 -38.13 19.78 34.01
N ILE A 545 -37.59 18.67 33.50
CA ILE A 545 -36.49 17.93 34.14
C ILE A 545 -35.22 18.17 33.35
N ALA A 546 -34.18 18.63 34.04
CA ALA A 546 -32.86 18.81 33.45
C ALA A 546 -32.06 17.51 33.46
N SER A 547 -31.30 17.28 32.38
CA SER A 547 -30.50 16.07 32.20
C SER A 547 -29.44 15.83 33.30
N TYR A 548 -29.06 16.83 34.09
CA TYR A 548 -28.10 16.65 35.20
C TYR A 548 -28.74 16.24 36.54
N ASN A 549 -30.07 16.29 36.69
CA ASN A 549 -30.77 16.02 37.95
C ASN A 549 -31.24 14.56 38.12
N LEU A 550 -31.01 13.68 37.14
CA LEU A 550 -31.39 12.27 37.19
C LEU A 550 -30.22 11.44 37.76
N GLN A 551 -29.90 11.69 39.04
CA GLN A 551 -29.04 10.81 39.83
C GLN A 551 -29.92 9.74 40.50
N PHE A 552 -30.08 8.60 39.83
CA PHE A 552 -30.36 7.33 40.51
C PHE A 552 -29.10 6.45 40.48
#